data_AF-A0A3D3W751-F1
#
_entry.id   AF-A0A3D3W751-F1
#
_cell.length_a   1.000
_cell.length_b   1.000
_cell.length_c   1.000
_cell.angle_alpha   90.00
_cell.angle_beta   90.00
_cell.angle_gamma   90.00
#
_symmetry.space_group_name_H-M   'P 1'
#
loop_
_entity.id
_entity.type
_entity.pdbx_description
1 polymer ?
#
loop_
_entity_poly.entity_id
_entity_poly.type
_entity_poly.pdbx_seq_one_letter_code
_entity_poly.pdbx_strand_id
1 'polypeptide(L)'
;RINKDAGRDHWGPSTAIAIGGGGIRGGNVVGASDARAEKPATEPWGPEDLAATIYHVLGIDPKTLFHTAEGRPIPIVPGTGRVIQPLFA
;
A
#
# COMPACT_ATOMS: atom_id res chain seq x y z
N ARG A 1 17.30 9.62 -11.03
CA ARG A 1 18.34 9.51 -12.09
C ARG A 1 17.80 8.57 -13.15
N ILE A 2 17.99 8.88 -14.44
CA ILE A 2 17.62 7.96 -15.53
C ILE A 2 18.83 7.06 -15.82
N ASN A 3 18.61 5.76 -15.91
CA ASN A 3 19.64 4.77 -16.21
C ASN A 3 19.92 4.71 -17.73
N LYS A 4 20.92 3.91 -18.14
CA LYS A 4 21.32 3.78 -19.56
C LYS A 4 20.23 3.17 -20.46
N ASP A 5 19.24 2.51 -19.85
CA ASP A 5 18.15 1.79 -20.50
C ASP A 5 16.83 2.60 -20.42
N ALA A 6 16.92 3.92 -20.20
CA ALA A 6 15.80 4.87 -20.10
C ALA A 6 14.81 4.60 -18.95
N GLY A 7 15.21 3.85 -17.92
CA GLY A 7 14.45 3.59 -16.70
C GLY A 7 14.98 4.33 -15.46
N ARG A 8 14.43 4.02 -14.28
CA ARG A 8 14.86 4.54 -12.98
C ARG A 8 15.40 3.46 -12.02
N ASP A 9 15.73 2.27 -12.56
CA ASP A 9 16.02 1.07 -11.78
C ASP A 9 14.87 0.76 -10.79
N HIS A 10 15.17 0.16 -9.62
CA HIS A 10 14.19 0.02 -8.55
C HIS A 10 13.85 1.39 -7.97
N TRP A 11 12.64 1.88 -8.28
CA TRP A 11 12.15 3.19 -7.86
C TRP A 11 11.02 3.07 -6.84
N GLY A 12 11.38 2.73 -5.60
CA GLY A 12 10.43 2.63 -4.49
C GLY A 12 9.64 3.91 -4.13
N PRO A 13 10.13 5.15 -4.38
CA PRO A 13 9.40 6.35 -3.95
C PRO A 13 8.05 6.61 -4.63
N SER A 14 7.73 5.97 -5.75
CA SER A 14 6.47 6.21 -6.47
C SER A 14 6.06 4.97 -7.25
N THR A 15 4.82 4.50 -7.04
CA THR A 15 4.25 3.33 -7.74
C THR A 15 2.75 3.56 -7.93
N ALA A 16 2.24 3.23 -9.12
CA ALA A 16 0.81 3.23 -9.40
C ALA A 16 0.28 1.79 -9.26
N ILE A 17 -0.87 1.64 -8.58
CA ILE A 17 -1.49 0.34 -8.29
C ILE A 17 -2.95 0.39 -8.72
N ALA A 18 -3.37 -0.61 -9.49
CA ALA A 18 -4.79 -0.87 -9.76
C ALA A 18 -5.28 -1.95 -8.81
N ILE A 19 -6.38 -1.68 -8.09
CA ILE A 19 -6.99 -2.60 -7.13
C ILE A 19 -8.52 -2.58 -7.30
N GLY A 20 -9.17 -3.71 -7.00
CA GLY A 20 -10.63 -3.83 -7.03
C GLY A 20 -11.11 -5.08 -6.30
N GLY A 21 -12.44 -5.17 -6.12
CA GLY A 21 -13.08 -6.20 -5.28
C GLY A 21 -13.22 -5.78 -3.82
N GLY A 22 -13.77 -6.64 -2.97
CA GLY A 22 -13.79 -6.41 -1.51
C GLY A 22 -14.53 -5.15 -1.04
N GLY A 23 -15.48 -4.64 -1.84
CA GLY A 23 -16.20 -3.39 -1.54
C GLY A 23 -15.48 -2.09 -1.97
N ILE A 24 -14.30 -2.18 -2.59
CA ILE A 24 -13.59 -1.02 -3.15
C ILE A 24 -14.42 -0.39 -4.28
N ARG A 25 -14.58 0.93 -4.25
CA ARG A 25 -15.33 1.68 -5.24
C ARG A 25 -14.49 1.91 -6.50
N GLY A 26 -14.93 1.34 -7.62
CA GLY A 26 -14.31 1.57 -8.93
C GLY A 26 -14.50 3.00 -9.45
N GLY A 27 -13.64 3.41 -10.39
CA GLY A 27 -13.69 4.76 -10.98
C GLY A 27 -13.13 5.86 -10.06
N ASN A 28 -12.48 5.47 -8.96
CA ASN A 28 -11.86 6.36 -8.00
C ASN A 28 -10.34 6.40 -8.20
N VAL A 29 -9.73 7.56 -7.96
CA VAL A 29 -8.28 7.77 -7.97
C VAL A 29 -7.88 8.32 -6.61
N VAL A 30 -7.03 7.57 -5.89
CA VAL A 30 -6.53 7.96 -4.57
C VAL A 30 -5.08 8.39 -4.68
N GLY A 31 -4.84 9.66 -4.37
CA GLY A 31 -3.53 10.28 -4.36
C GLY A 31 -3.01 10.69 -5.74
N ALA A 32 -1.84 11.33 -5.75
CA ALA A 32 -1.14 11.75 -6.95
C ALA A 32 0.38 11.80 -6.71
N SER A 33 1.16 11.60 -7.77
CA SER A 33 2.59 11.87 -7.77
C SER A 33 2.88 13.34 -8.10
N ASP A 34 4.12 13.77 -7.91
CA ASP A 34 4.59 15.05 -8.46
C ASP A 34 4.57 15.05 -10.00
N ALA A 35 4.79 16.24 -10.59
CA ALA A 35 4.76 16.45 -12.03
C ALA A 35 5.78 15.59 -12.83
N ARG A 36 6.74 14.96 -12.14
CA ARG A 36 7.76 14.10 -12.75
C ARG A 36 7.53 12.61 -12.45
N ALA A 37 6.44 12.29 -11.74
CA ALA A 37 6.14 10.96 -11.21
C ALA A 37 7.24 10.38 -10.30
N GLU A 38 7.99 11.23 -9.61
CA GLU A 38 9.16 10.82 -8.83
C GLU A 38 8.81 10.46 -7.38
N LYS A 39 7.80 11.10 -6.79
CA LYS A 39 7.39 10.91 -5.38
C LYS A 39 5.91 11.31 -5.21
N PRO A 40 5.26 10.98 -4.08
CA PRO A 40 3.90 11.43 -3.80
C PRO A 40 3.85 12.96 -3.68
N ALA A 41 2.82 13.56 -4.30
CA ALA A 41 2.49 14.99 -4.13
C ALA A 41 1.31 15.20 -3.16
N THR A 42 0.56 14.15 -2.86
CA THR A 42 -0.52 14.12 -1.85
C THR A 42 -0.10 13.24 -0.67
N GLU A 43 -1.06 12.93 0.20
CA GLU A 43 -0.89 11.93 1.26
C GLU A 43 -0.21 10.66 0.72
N PRO A 44 0.95 10.26 1.28
CA PRO A 44 1.64 9.05 0.86
C PRO A 44 0.95 7.82 1.43
N TRP A 45 0.87 6.77 0.61
CA TRP A 45 0.39 5.45 1.01
C TRP A 45 1.50 4.42 0.79
N GLY A 46 1.87 3.72 1.86
CA GLY A 46 2.95 2.73 1.85
C GLY A 46 2.47 1.31 1.55
N PRO A 47 3.40 0.36 1.31
CA PRO A 47 3.08 -1.06 1.20
C PRO A 47 2.32 -1.61 2.42
N GLU A 48 2.59 -1.10 3.63
CA GLU A 48 1.90 -1.45 4.86
C GLU A 48 0.43 -1.00 4.87
N ASP A 49 0.11 0.14 4.25
CA ASP A 49 -1.27 0.64 4.12
C ASP A 49 -2.05 -0.22 3.13
N LEU A 50 -1.40 -0.61 2.03
CA LEU A 50 -1.97 -1.54 1.06
C LEU A 50 -2.25 -2.91 1.70
N ALA A 51 -1.29 -3.45 2.45
CA ALA A 51 -1.48 -4.70 3.18
C ALA A 51 -2.62 -4.62 4.21
N ALA A 52 -2.68 -3.53 5.00
CA ALA A 52 -3.77 -3.30 5.94
C ALA A 52 -5.14 -3.22 5.23
N THR A 53 -5.20 -2.58 4.07
CA THR A 53 -6.44 -2.49 3.28
C THR A 53 -6.85 -3.86 2.73
N ILE A 54 -5.90 -4.67 2.25
CA ILE A 54 -6.18 -6.04 1.78
C ILE A 54 -6.74 -6.90 2.92
N TYR A 55 -6.11 -6.88 4.10
CA TYR A 55 -6.63 -7.63 5.25
C TYR A 55 -8.02 -7.15 5.69
N HIS A 56 -8.24 -5.83 5.70
CA HIS A 56 -9.53 -5.24 6.02
C HIS A 56 -10.64 -5.75 5.09
N VAL A 57 -10.42 -5.75 3.77
CA VAL A 57 -11.44 -6.24 2.81
C VAL A 57 -11.67 -7.75 2.88
N LEU A 58 -10.70 -8.50 3.41
CA LEU A 58 -10.82 -9.94 3.68
C LEU A 58 -11.48 -10.23 5.04
N GLY A 59 -11.85 -9.20 5.81
CA GLY A 59 -12.43 -9.37 7.15
C GLY A 59 -11.43 -9.82 8.21
N ILE A 60 -10.13 -9.64 7.97
CA ILE A 60 -9.05 -9.98 8.90
C ILE A 60 -8.61 -8.69 9.60
N ASP A 61 -8.52 -8.69 10.93
CA ASP A 61 -7.98 -7.55 11.68
C ASP A 61 -6.50 -7.35 11.30
N PRO A 62 -6.11 -6.21 10.69
CA PRO A 62 -4.72 -5.94 10.32
C PRO A 62 -3.74 -5.93 11.51
N LYS A 63 -4.26 -5.81 12.74
CA LYS A 63 -3.47 -5.84 13.99
C LYS A 63 -3.20 -7.26 14.50
N THR A 64 -3.67 -8.28 13.79
CA THR A 64 -3.48 -9.69 14.18
C THR A 64 -1.98 -10.01 14.30
N LEU A 65 -1.65 -10.79 15.34
CA LEU A 65 -0.31 -11.32 15.55
C LEU A 65 -0.25 -12.77 15.05
N PHE A 66 0.67 -13.03 14.15
CA PHE A 66 1.09 -14.37 13.78
C PHE A 66 2.14 -14.86 14.77
N HIS A 67 1.98 -16.07 15.30
CA HIS A 67 2.96 -16.69 16.19
C HIS A 67 3.80 -17.70 15.41
N THR A 68 5.13 -17.55 15.44
CA THR A 68 6.04 -18.55 14.86
C THR A 68 5.98 -19.87 15.62
N ALA A 69 6.64 -20.92 15.10
CA ALA A 69 6.72 -22.21 15.79
C ALA A 69 7.36 -22.10 17.18
N GLU A 70 8.27 -21.14 17.38
CA GLU A 70 8.93 -20.82 18.65
C GLU A 70 8.09 -19.88 19.53
N GLY A 71 6.87 -19.52 19.10
CA GLY A 71 5.93 -18.67 19.84
C GLY A 71 6.16 -17.17 19.68
N ARG A 72 7.13 -16.72 18.88
CA ARG A 72 7.42 -15.28 18.69
C ARG A 72 6.22 -14.60 18.00
N PRO A 73 5.64 -13.55 18.58
CA PRO A 73 4.60 -12.77 17.91
C PRO A 73 5.22 -11.89 16.81
N ILE A 74 4.61 -11.92 15.63
CA ILE A 74 4.95 -11.11 14.46
C ILE A 74 3.64 -10.49 13.93
N PRO A 75 3.55 -9.16 13.79
CA PRO A 75 2.36 -8.55 13.22
C PRO A 75 2.20 -8.94 11.74
N ILE A 76 0.97 -9.24 11.32
CA ILE A 76 0.69 -9.56 9.91
C ILE A 76 0.85 -8.35 8.98
N VAL A 77 0.69 -7.14 9.54
CA VAL A 77 1.06 -5.88 8.90
C VAL A 77 2.17 -5.22 9.73
N PRO A 78 3.41 -5.16 9.21
CA PRO A 78 4.49 -4.46 9.89
C PRO A 78 4.21 -2.96 10.03
N GLY A 79 4.71 -2.36 11.12
CA GLY A 79 4.67 -0.91 11.31
C GLY A 79 3.29 -0.37 11.66
N THR A 80 2.94 0.79 11.08
CA THR A 80 1.71 1.55 11.39
C THR A 80 0.75 1.60 10.20
N GLY A 81 0.70 0.54 9.39
CA GLY A 81 -0.17 0.46 8.23
C GLY A 81 -1.62 0.76 8.58
N ARG A 82 -2.24 1.65 7.81
CA ARG A 82 -3.62 2.11 7.98
C ARG A 82 -4.43 1.79 6.73
N VAL A 83 -5.70 1.48 6.92
CA VAL A 83 -6.63 1.24 5.81
C VAL A 83 -6.73 2.52 4.97
N ILE A 84 -6.59 2.38 3.66
CA ILE A 84 -6.73 3.45 2.68
C ILE A 84 -8.23 3.76 2.51
N GLN A 85 -8.81 4.42 3.52
CA GLN A 85 -10.24 4.75 3.59
C GLN A 85 -10.79 5.41 2.31
N PRO A 86 -10.05 6.30 1.61
CA PRO A 86 -10.53 6.88 0.38
C PRO A 86 -10.91 5.88 -0.72
N LEU A 87 -10.42 4.63 -0.71
CA LEU A 87 -10.79 3.59 -1.68
C LEU A 87 -12.26 3.14 -1.58
N PHE A 88 -12.93 3.43 -0.46
CA PHE A 88 -14.31 3.03 -0.20
C PHE A 88 -15.33 4.18 -0.31
N ALA A 89 -14.84 5.41 -0.53
CA ALA A 89 -15.66 6.61 -0.67
C ALA A 89 -16.31 6.70 -2.04
#